data_AF-A0A4R0Q372-F1
#
_entry.id   AF-A0A4R0Q372-F1
#
_cell.length_a   1.000
_cell.length_b   1.000
_cell.length_c   1.000
_cell.angle_alpha   90.00
_cell.angle_beta   90.00
_cell.angle_gamma   90.00
#
_symmetry.space_group_name_H-M   'P 1'
#
loop_
_entity.id
_entity.type
_entity.pdbx_description
1 polymer ?
#
loop_
_entity_poly.entity_id
_entity_poly.type
_entity_poly.pdbx_seq_one_letter_code
_entity_poly.pdbx_strand_id
1 'polypeptide(L)'
;MKTKLKSTILLSLILTTSTIFSCTKKNDESKQLMDKISSYKSSISVKALVEKKSFIDVDFAKIAPIKLRSNKTEKEMREQELEMAKAKAAVYRFYSHVKLINGLYKVEIENGKSINISENSFIFIENNLKANNDWIEKEKAAGKIVDTPPVTSEYLNALIKN
;
A
#
# COMPACT_ATOMS: atom_id res chain seq x y z
N MET A 1 -12.16 -34.57 -62.39
CA MET A 1 -13.15 -33.48 -62.52
C MET A 1 -13.43 -32.90 -61.14
N LYS A 2 -13.06 -31.62 -60.92
CA LYS A 2 -13.56 -30.61 -59.94
C LYS A 2 -13.89 -31.07 -58.50
N THR A 3 -12.98 -30.85 -57.53
CA THR A 3 -12.92 -29.69 -56.59
C THR A 3 -14.12 -29.50 -55.64
N LYS A 4 -13.89 -29.63 -54.33
CA LYS A 4 -13.76 -28.50 -53.37
C LYS A 4 -13.77 -28.99 -51.92
N LEU A 5 -12.65 -28.75 -51.24
CA LEU A 5 -12.55 -28.60 -49.80
C LEU A 5 -13.46 -27.44 -49.36
N LYS A 6 -14.34 -27.65 -48.38
CA LYS A 6 -14.94 -26.56 -47.59
C LYS A 6 -14.86 -26.93 -46.12
N SER A 7 -13.84 -26.39 -45.49
CA SER A 7 -13.76 -26.18 -44.04
C SER A 7 -14.97 -25.37 -43.60
N THR A 8 -15.73 -25.89 -42.65
CA THR A 8 -16.74 -25.11 -41.93
C THR A 8 -16.50 -25.32 -40.45
N ILE A 9 -15.63 -24.46 -39.92
CA ILE A 9 -15.46 -24.20 -38.49
C ILE A 9 -16.83 -23.76 -37.96
N LEU A 10 -17.45 -24.58 -37.12
CA LEU A 10 -18.69 -24.19 -36.45
C LEU A 10 -18.34 -23.21 -35.33
N LEU A 11 -18.78 -21.97 -35.55
CA LEU A 11 -18.61 -20.81 -34.69
C LEU A 11 -19.24 -21.05 -33.31
N SER A 12 -18.40 -21.02 -32.28
CA SER A 12 -18.57 -20.28 -31.02
C SER A 12 -19.99 -19.85 -30.64
N LEU A 13 -20.53 -20.44 -29.57
CA LEU A 13 -21.48 -19.75 -28.69
C LEU A 13 -21.22 -20.15 -27.25
N ILE A 14 -21.24 -19.13 -26.38
CA ILE A 14 -21.20 -19.17 -24.91
C ILE A 14 -19.80 -19.17 -24.28
N LEU A 15 -19.34 -17.97 -23.92
CA LEU A 15 -18.96 -17.72 -22.53
C LEU A 15 -19.16 -16.24 -22.18
N THR A 16 -20.37 -15.91 -21.74
CA THR A 16 -20.60 -14.74 -20.89
C THR A 16 -19.93 -15.01 -19.54
N THR A 17 -18.80 -14.37 -19.27
CA THR A 17 -18.43 -14.04 -17.89
C THR A 17 -18.00 -12.59 -17.84
N SER A 18 -18.98 -11.79 -17.41
CA SER A 18 -18.88 -10.58 -16.60
C SER A 18 -17.51 -9.90 -16.54
N THR A 19 -17.45 -8.72 -17.15
CA THR A 19 -16.47 -7.67 -16.89
C THR A 19 -16.53 -7.23 -15.42
N ILE A 20 -15.83 -7.92 -14.53
CA ILE A 20 -15.53 -7.43 -13.18
C ILE A 20 -14.23 -6.63 -13.24
N PHE A 21 -14.29 -5.44 -13.85
CA PHE A 21 -13.24 -4.41 -13.75
C PHE A 21 -13.78 -3.21 -12.97
N SER A 22 -14.37 -3.46 -11.80
CA SER A 22 -14.79 -2.40 -10.88
C SER A 22 -14.38 -2.75 -9.44
N CYS A 23 -13.08 -2.68 -9.16
CA CYS A 23 -12.50 -2.35 -7.84
C CYS A 23 -10.95 -2.32 -7.82
N THR A 24 -10.25 -1.88 -8.88
CA THR A 24 -8.77 -1.78 -8.85
C THR A 24 -8.26 -0.36 -8.54
N LYS A 25 -8.93 0.68 -9.04
CA LYS A 25 -8.42 2.07 -9.00
C LYS A 25 -8.05 2.58 -7.59
N LYS A 26 -8.89 2.33 -6.58
CA LYS A 26 -8.65 2.81 -5.21
C LYS A 26 -7.46 2.10 -4.54
N ASN A 27 -7.30 0.80 -4.83
CA ASN A 27 -6.20 0.01 -4.29
C ASN A 27 -4.86 0.42 -4.91
N ASP A 28 -4.86 0.71 -6.21
CA ASP A 28 -3.68 1.19 -6.93
C ASP A 28 -3.19 2.55 -6.38
N GLU A 29 -4.10 3.48 -6.07
CA GLU A 29 -3.76 4.79 -5.49
C GLU A 29 -3.19 4.68 -4.06
N SER A 30 -3.80 3.83 -3.22
CA SER A 30 -3.31 3.57 -1.86
C SER A 30 -1.92 2.94 -1.89
N LYS A 31 -1.69 1.95 -2.77
CA LYS A 31 -0.39 1.32 -2.96
C LYS A 31 0.67 2.32 -3.41
N GLN A 32 0.39 3.13 -4.43
CA GLN A 32 1.30 4.18 -4.89
C GLN A 32 1.64 5.19 -3.79
N LEU A 33 0.69 5.53 -2.92
CA LEU A 33 0.95 6.39 -1.78
C LEU A 33 1.88 5.73 -0.76
N MET A 34 1.68 4.46 -0.44
CA MET A 34 2.54 3.72 0.49
C MET A 34 3.99 3.59 -0.04
N ASP A 35 4.14 3.38 -1.35
CA ASP A 35 5.46 3.36 -2.00
C ASP A 35 6.15 4.74 -1.92
N LYS A 36 5.40 5.83 -2.13
CA LYS A 36 5.90 7.21 -1.97
C LYS A 36 6.32 7.51 -0.54
N ILE A 37 5.51 7.12 0.45
CA ILE A 37 5.82 7.32 1.88
C ILE A 37 7.10 6.55 2.24
N SER A 38 7.19 5.28 1.84
CA SER A 38 8.34 4.44 2.16
C SER A 38 9.65 4.99 1.58
N SER A 39 9.61 5.44 0.32
CA SER A 39 10.77 5.97 -0.42
C SER A 39 11.11 7.44 -0.12
N TYR A 40 10.24 8.19 0.56
CA TYR A 40 10.45 9.61 0.85
C TYR A 40 11.64 9.82 1.79
N LYS A 41 12.57 10.69 1.38
CA LYS A 41 13.70 11.14 2.21
C LYS A 41 13.29 12.40 2.96
N SER A 42 13.16 12.31 4.28
CA SER A 42 12.76 13.44 5.11
C SER A 42 13.98 14.08 5.76
N SER A 43 14.04 15.41 5.80
CA SER A 43 15.02 16.11 6.65
C SER A 43 14.60 16.11 8.13
N ILE A 44 13.32 15.85 8.43
CA ILE A 44 12.81 15.68 9.78
C ILE A 44 13.13 14.27 10.27
N SER A 45 13.69 14.16 11.48
CA SER A 45 14.02 12.87 12.09
C SER A 45 12.76 12.04 12.38
N VAL A 46 12.47 11.08 11.50
CA VAL A 46 11.37 10.11 11.68
C VAL A 46 11.64 9.24 12.90
N LYS A 47 12.91 8.86 13.13
CA LYS A 47 13.33 8.13 14.34
C LYS A 47 12.90 8.84 15.63
N ALA A 48 13.09 10.16 15.71
CA ALA A 48 12.67 10.93 16.88
C ALA A 48 11.13 10.94 17.07
N LEU A 49 10.35 10.94 15.99
CA LEU A 49 8.88 10.83 16.07
C LEU A 49 8.43 9.45 16.57
N VAL A 50 9.15 8.40 16.17
CA VAL A 50 8.90 7.03 16.66
C VAL A 50 9.24 6.92 18.15
N GLU A 51 10.43 7.35 18.56
CA GLU A 51 10.95 7.21 19.93
C GLU A 51 10.15 8.01 20.96
N LYS A 52 9.65 9.21 20.60
CA LYS A 52 8.86 10.06 21.50
C LYS A 52 7.52 9.44 21.91
N LYS A 53 7.06 8.37 21.24
CA LYS A 53 5.74 7.72 21.43
C LYS A 53 4.55 8.69 21.42
N SER A 54 4.71 9.90 20.88
CA SER A 54 3.66 10.89 20.78
C SER A 54 2.55 10.38 19.87
N PHE A 55 1.31 10.80 20.12
CA PHE A 55 0.19 10.50 19.24
C PHE A 55 0.44 11.06 17.84
N ILE A 56 0.21 10.25 16.81
CA ILE A 56 0.37 10.61 15.40
C ILE A 56 -0.99 10.52 14.71
N ASP A 57 -1.44 11.64 14.16
CA ASP A 57 -2.59 11.68 13.26
C ASP A 57 -2.13 12.16 11.89
N VAL A 58 -2.46 11.39 10.86
CA VAL A 58 -2.08 11.63 9.47
C VAL A 58 -3.31 11.59 8.60
N ASP A 59 -3.53 12.68 7.89
CA ASP A 59 -4.56 12.76 6.87
C ASP A 59 -3.99 12.27 5.53
N PHE A 60 -4.02 10.96 5.30
CA PHE A 60 -3.48 10.35 4.07
C PHE A 60 -4.16 10.88 2.80
N ALA A 61 -5.40 11.38 2.89
CA ALA A 61 -6.09 12.01 1.77
C ALA A 61 -5.45 13.35 1.36
N LYS A 62 -4.79 14.05 2.29
CA LYS A 62 -4.00 15.27 1.99
C LYS A 62 -2.61 14.96 1.44
N ILE A 63 -2.10 13.74 1.66
CA ILE A 63 -0.79 13.31 1.14
C ILE A 63 -0.89 12.79 -0.30
N ALA A 64 -1.95 12.04 -0.63
CA ALA A 64 -2.17 11.49 -1.97
C ALA A 64 -2.08 12.51 -3.14
N PRO A 65 -2.66 13.73 -3.05
CA PRO A 65 -2.65 14.71 -4.12
C PRO A 65 -1.38 15.56 -4.18
N ILE A 66 -0.36 15.33 -3.33
CA ILE A 66 0.81 16.20 -3.32
C ILE A 66 1.67 15.94 -4.56
N LYS A 67 1.30 16.65 -5.63
CA LYS A 67 2.21 16.99 -6.72
C LYS A 67 3.35 17.77 -6.08
N LEU A 68 4.56 17.21 -6.14
CA LEU A 68 5.81 17.95 -5.98
C LEU A 68 5.86 19.00 -7.11
N ARG A 69 5.10 20.08 -6.99
CA ARG A 69 5.04 21.15 -7.99
C ARG A 69 5.16 22.50 -7.31
N SER A 70 6.07 23.27 -7.88
CA SER A 70 6.46 24.66 -7.65
C SER A 70 5.30 25.57 -7.25
N ASN A 71 5.57 26.48 -6.31
CA ASN A 71 4.70 27.55 -5.77
C ASN A 71 4.16 27.32 -4.35
N LYS A 72 4.76 26.42 -3.56
CA LYS A 72 4.52 26.37 -2.11
C LYS A 72 5.39 27.37 -1.38
N THR A 73 4.83 28.04 -0.39
CA THR A 73 5.57 28.82 0.61
C THR A 73 6.48 27.88 1.42
N GLU A 74 7.52 28.44 2.03
CA GLU A 74 8.40 27.68 2.95
C GLU A 74 7.62 27.01 4.08
N LYS A 75 6.56 27.67 4.57
CA LYS A 75 5.68 27.13 5.60
C LYS A 75 4.97 25.87 5.11
N GLU A 76 4.34 25.93 3.94
CA GLU A 76 3.62 24.79 3.35
C GLU A 76 4.57 23.63 3.00
N MET A 77 5.80 23.93 2.58
CA MET A 77 6.83 22.90 2.36
C MET A 77 7.20 22.20 3.67
N ARG A 78 7.43 22.96 4.75
CA ARG A 78 7.74 22.38 6.06
C ARG A 78 6.58 21.59 6.66
N GLU A 79 5.34 22.08 6.51
CA GLU A 79 4.15 21.36 6.94
C GLU A 79 3.98 20.05 6.17
N GLN A 80 4.16 20.07 4.84
CA GLN A 80 4.16 18.86 4.03
C GLN A 80 5.24 17.87 4.49
N GLU A 81 6.46 18.34 4.71
CA GLU A 81 7.57 17.48 5.13
C GLU A 81 7.29 16.84 6.48
N LEU A 82 6.70 17.59 7.42
CA LEU A 82 6.26 17.08 8.70
C LEU A 82 5.16 16.02 8.55
N GLU A 83 4.16 16.25 7.69
CA GLU A 83 3.12 15.26 7.42
C GLU A 83 3.69 13.97 6.79
N MET A 84 4.67 14.09 5.89
CA MET A 84 5.37 12.92 5.34
C MET A 84 6.18 12.17 6.40
N ALA A 85 6.88 12.89 7.29
CA ALA A 85 7.63 12.29 8.39
C ALA A 85 6.70 11.56 9.38
N LYS A 86 5.55 12.16 9.72
CA LYS A 86 4.50 11.53 10.51
C LYS A 86 3.93 10.29 9.81
N ALA A 87 3.67 10.36 8.50
CA ALA A 87 3.20 9.22 7.73
C ALA A 87 4.19 8.05 7.79
N LYS A 88 5.50 8.31 7.58
CA LYS A 88 6.56 7.29 7.74
C LYS A 88 6.59 6.70 9.15
N ALA A 89 6.47 7.54 10.18
CA ALA A 89 6.43 7.08 11.57
C ALA A 89 5.17 6.24 11.87
N ALA A 90 4.00 6.60 11.33
CA ALA A 90 2.77 5.81 11.46
C ALA A 90 2.90 4.44 10.78
N VAL A 91 3.47 4.41 9.56
CA VAL A 91 3.76 3.15 8.83
C VAL A 91 4.75 2.30 9.61
N TYR A 92 5.83 2.88 10.15
CA TYR A 92 6.78 2.15 10.99
C TYR A 92 6.07 1.50 12.20
N ARG A 93 5.29 2.28 12.95
CA ARG A 93 4.59 1.79 14.14
C ARG A 93 3.54 0.72 13.82
N PHE A 94 2.94 0.76 12.64
CA PHE A 94 2.02 -0.29 12.20
C PHE A 94 2.79 -1.56 11.81
N TYR A 95 3.78 -1.45 10.92
CA TYR A 95 4.52 -2.59 10.39
C TYR A 95 5.45 -3.25 11.42
N SER A 96 5.81 -2.58 12.52
CA SER A 96 6.50 -3.22 13.65
C SER A 96 5.67 -4.31 14.35
N HIS A 97 4.37 -4.38 14.06
CA HIS A 97 3.46 -5.42 14.55
C HIS A 97 2.93 -6.32 13.42
N VAL A 98 3.53 -6.26 12.23
CA VAL A 98 3.16 -7.11 11.10
C VAL A 98 4.15 -8.26 10.97
N LYS A 99 3.62 -9.48 10.82
CA LYS A 99 4.38 -10.69 10.54
C LYS A 99 3.90 -11.35 9.26
N LEU A 100 4.78 -12.14 8.64
CA LEU A 100 4.41 -13.01 7.55
C LEU A 100 4.04 -14.40 8.11
N ILE A 101 2.80 -14.83 7.91
CA ILE A 101 2.30 -16.14 8.34
C ILE A 101 1.65 -16.81 7.12
N ASN A 102 2.11 -18.01 6.77
CA ASN A 102 1.63 -18.75 5.60
C ASN A 102 1.68 -17.94 4.29
N GLY A 103 2.69 -17.07 4.16
CA GLY A 103 2.87 -16.22 2.99
C GLY A 103 1.84 -15.10 2.84
N LEU A 104 1.19 -14.70 3.93
CA LEU A 104 0.31 -13.52 4.02
C LEU A 104 0.72 -12.66 5.21
N TYR A 105 0.52 -11.35 5.10
CA TYR A 105 0.81 -10.43 6.18
C TYR A 105 -0.30 -10.46 7.23
N LYS A 106 0.05 -10.59 8.50
CA LYS A 106 -0.86 -10.53 9.65
C LYS A 106 -0.41 -9.45 10.61
N VAL A 107 -1.34 -8.60 11.00
CA VAL A 107 -1.14 -7.57 12.03
C VAL A 107 -1.53 -8.12 13.41
N GLU A 108 -0.71 -7.91 14.42
CA GLU A 108 -0.90 -8.40 15.81
C GLU A 108 -1.34 -7.27 16.77
N ILE A 109 -2.19 -6.35 16.30
CA ILE A 109 -2.76 -5.24 17.07
C ILE A 109 -4.18 -4.95 16.57
N GLU A 110 -5.03 -4.44 17.46
CA GLU A 110 -6.47 -4.29 17.18
C GLU A 110 -6.89 -2.89 16.72
N ASN A 111 -6.11 -1.86 17.07
CA ASN A 111 -6.50 -0.46 16.82
C ASN A 111 -5.30 0.49 16.83
N GLY A 112 -5.49 1.71 16.32
CA GLY A 112 -4.44 2.72 16.24
C GLY A 112 -3.96 3.21 17.61
N LYS A 113 -4.87 3.29 18.58
CA LYS A 113 -4.56 3.76 19.95
C LYS A 113 -3.46 2.93 20.61
N SER A 114 -3.46 1.61 20.40
CA SER A 114 -2.46 0.68 20.95
C SER A 114 -1.03 0.98 20.51
N ILE A 115 -0.87 1.65 19.36
CA ILE A 115 0.43 2.06 18.80
C ILE A 115 0.56 3.58 18.67
N ASN A 116 -0.23 4.34 19.45
CA ASN A 116 -0.20 5.81 19.46
C ASN A 116 -0.39 6.46 18.08
N ILE A 117 -1.23 5.89 17.21
CA ILE A 117 -1.66 6.55 15.96
C ILE A 117 -3.17 6.74 15.95
N SER A 118 -3.68 7.65 15.12
CA SER A 118 -5.11 7.83 14.95
C SER A 118 -5.77 6.61 14.31
N GLU A 119 -7.04 6.37 14.66
CA GLU A 119 -7.79 5.23 14.12
C GLU A 119 -7.94 5.33 12.59
N ASN A 120 -8.10 6.54 12.05
CA ASN A 120 -8.11 6.77 10.61
C ASN A 120 -6.79 6.37 9.95
N SER A 121 -5.66 6.69 10.58
CA SER A 121 -4.33 6.28 10.09
C SER A 121 -4.18 4.76 10.10
N PHE A 122 -4.62 4.12 11.19
CA PHE A 122 -4.60 2.68 11.35
C PHE A 122 -5.42 1.98 10.26
N ILE A 123 -6.69 2.36 10.11
CA ILE A 123 -7.61 1.80 9.10
C ILE A 123 -7.07 2.00 7.69
N PHE A 124 -6.48 3.16 7.39
CA PHE A 124 -5.89 3.41 6.07
C PHE A 124 -4.76 2.40 5.76
N ILE A 125 -3.82 2.23 6.68
CA ILE A 125 -2.67 1.33 6.50
C ILE A 125 -3.14 -0.14 6.49
N GLU A 126 -4.08 -0.50 7.36
CA GLU A 126 -4.64 -1.85 7.44
C GLU A 126 -5.36 -2.24 6.15
N ASN A 127 -6.14 -1.33 5.56
CA ASN A 127 -6.81 -1.59 4.29
C ASN A 127 -5.81 -1.77 3.14
N ASN A 128 -4.68 -1.05 3.16
CA ASN A 128 -3.61 -1.27 2.19
C ASN A 128 -3.00 -2.68 2.33
N LEU A 129 -2.74 -3.12 3.57
CA LEU A 129 -2.22 -4.45 3.85
C LEU A 129 -3.20 -5.55 3.43
N LYS A 130 -4.50 -5.38 3.71
CA LYS A 130 -5.57 -6.28 3.26
C LYS A 130 -5.60 -6.38 1.73
N ALA A 131 -5.58 -5.25 1.02
CA ALA A 131 -5.55 -5.25 -0.44
C ALA A 131 -4.31 -5.94 -1.03
N ASN A 132 -3.14 -5.82 -0.38
CA ASN A 132 -1.94 -6.56 -0.78
C ASN A 132 -2.10 -8.06 -0.57
N ASN A 133 -2.67 -8.50 0.55
CA ASN A 133 -2.98 -9.92 0.79
C ASN A 133 -3.98 -10.46 -0.22
N ASP A 134 -5.08 -9.74 -0.51
CA ASP A 134 -6.07 -10.14 -1.51
C ASP A 134 -5.41 -10.33 -2.88
N TRP A 135 -4.46 -9.46 -3.24
CA TRP A 135 -3.68 -9.61 -4.47
C TRP A 135 -2.77 -10.85 -4.43
N ILE A 136 -2.06 -11.11 -3.33
CA ILE A 136 -1.21 -12.30 -3.15
C ILE A 136 -2.04 -13.58 -3.31
N GLU A 137 -3.20 -13.65 -2.65
CA GLU A 137 -4.10 -14.80 -2.72
C GLU A 137 -4.62 -15.02 -4.14
N LYS A 138 -5.06 -13.95 -4.81
CA LYS A 138 -5.53 -14.01 -6.19
C LYS A 138 -4.46 -14.55 -7.14
N GLU A 139 -3.21 -14.07 -7.01
CA GLU A 139 -2.12 -14.50 -7.87
C GLU A 139 -1.71 -15.95 -7.59
N LYS A 140 -1.67 -16.36 -6.32
CA LYS A 140 -1.45 -17.77 -5.92
C LYS A 140 -2.56 -18.68 -6.47
N ALA A 141 -3.82 -18.26 -6.38
CA ALA A 141 -4.97 -19.00 -6.94
C ALA A 141 -4.91 -19.12 -8.47
N ALA A 142 -4.28 -18.15 -9.15
CA ALA A 142 -3.98 -18.20 -10.58
C ALA A 142 -2.76 -19.09 -10.93
N GLY A 143 -2.21 -19.83 -9.96
CA GLY A 143 -1.06 -20.72 -10.14
C GLY A 143 0.28 -20.00 -10.24
N LYS A 144 0.34 -18.70 -9.93
CA LYS A 144 1.59 -17.94 -9.98
C LYS A 144 2.38 -18.11 -8.69
N ILE A 145 3.71 -18.15 -8.83
CA ILE A 145 4.62 -18.09 -7.70
C ILE A 145 4.72 -16.62 -7.27
N VAL A 146 4.29 -16.33 -6.05
CA VAL A 146 4.38 -14.99 -5.44
C VAL A 146 5.37 -15.05 -4.30
N ASP A 147 6.55 -14.47 -4.49
CA ASP A 147 7.50 -14.26 -3.40
C ASP A 147 7.02 -13.12 -2.51
N THR A 148 6.82 -13.40 -1.22
CA THR A 148 6.31 -12.43 -0.25
C THR A 148 7.36 -12.27 0.84
N PRO A 149 8.16 -11.19 0.82
CA PRO A 149 9.23 -11.03 1.81
C PRO A 149 8.65 -10.77 3.20
N PRO A 150 9.30 -11.26 4.27
CA PRO A 150 8.92 -10.91 5.63
C PRO A 150 9.19 -9.42 5.89
N VAL A 151 8.48 -8.86 6.88
CA VAL A 151 8.81 -7.53 7.42
C VAL A 151 10.09 -7.66 8.25
N THR A 152 11.20 -7.11 7.77
CA THR A 152 12.51 -7.22 8.43
C THR A 152 12.91 -5.96 9.19
N SER A 153 13.92 -6.08 10.05
CA SER A 153 14.58 -4.92 10.68
C SER A 153 15.11 -3.94 9.65
N GLU A 154 15.63 -4.41 8.53
CA GLU A 154 16.18 -3.56 7.46
C GLU A 154 15.08 -2.73 6.81
N TYR A 155 13.92 -3.35 6.54
CA TYR A 155 12.74 -2.63 6.03
C TYR A 155 12.28 -1.56 7.03
N LEU A 156 12.12 -1.91 8.31
CA LEU A 156 11.72 -0.96 9.35
C LEU A 156 12.74 0.17 9.53
N ASN A 157 14.03 -0.14 9.47
CA ASN A 157 15.11 0.84 9.55
C ASN A 157 15.12 1.80 8.35
N ALA A 158 14.77 1.32 7.15
CA ALA A 158 14.63 2.17 5.97
C ALA A 158 13.49 3.20 6.11
N LEU A 159 12.44 2.88 6.88
CA LEU A 159 11.34 3.82 7.15
C LEU A 159 11.74 4.96 8.10
N ILE A 160 12.74 4.78 8.96
CA ILE A 160 13.15 5.79 9.95
C ILE A 160 14.46 6.49 9.61
N LYS A 161 15.10 6.11 8.49
CA LYS A 161 16.29 6.76 7.96
C LYS A 161 15.90 7.98 7.14
N ASN A 162 16.62 9.08 7.36
CA ASN A 162 16.50 10.33 6.60
C ASN A 162 17.07 10.18 5.19
#